data_AF-A0A2V9B4J2-F1
#
_entry.id   AF-A0A2V9B4J2-F1
#
_cell.length_a   1.000
_cell.length_b   1.000
_cell.length_c   1.000
_cell.angle_alpha   90.00
_cell.angle_beta   90.00
_cell.angle_gamma   90.00
#
_symmetry.space_group_name_H-M   'P 1'
#
loop_
_entity.id
_entity.type
_entity.pdbx_description
1 polymer ?
#
loop_
_entity_poly.entity_id
_entity_poly.type
_entity_poly.pdbx_seq_one_letter_code
_entity_poly.pdbx_strand_id
1 'polypeptide(L)'
;MPPVEQNGKQVELVDASNQPLDVVAYIASRKRAALQGQVFNPQVGFALVGNTANSPKYPYDPFYGSFSPRVAVAWSPNFDSGFLNKAFGHGKSVVRGGYNRIYGRLNGVDLVLVPLLGTGLIQPVQCQRALSPITSTGGCGPATPDATTAFRIGIDGNVAPIPAASPTLPQPDFPGINDVSSAAGEALDPHFRPNVVDSFDFTIQRQL
;
A
#
# COMPACT_ATOMS: atom_id res chain seq x y z
N MET A 1 -2.89 16.32 -5.17
CA MET A 1 -4.23 15.83 -5.55
C MET A 1 -4.07 14.43 -6.10
N PRO A 2 -4.96 13.49 -5.73
CA PRO A 2 -5.00 12.19 -6.37
C PRO A 2 -5.32 12.31 -7.87
N PRO A 3 -4.72 11.49 -8.73
CA PRO A 3 -5.15 11.38 -10.11
C PRO A 3 -6.58 10.77 -10.18
N VAL A 4 -7.31 11.10 -11.24
CA VAL A 4 -8.63 10.52 -11.53
C VAL A 4 -8.53 9.78 -12.85
N GLU A 5 -8.94 8.52 -12.86
CA GLU A 5 -9.02 7.75 -14.10
C GLU A 5 -10.18 8.27 -14.97
N GLN A 6 -9.91 8.52 -16.24
CA GLN A 6 -10.82 9.24 -17.15
C GLN A 6 -12.15 8.51 -17.39
N ASN A 7 -12.15 7.17 -17.39
CA ASN A 7 -13.29 6.34 -17.72
C ASN A 7 -14.03 5.79 -16.49
N GLY A 8 -13.64 6.18 -15.28
CA GLY A 8 -14.21 5.67 -14.03
C GLY A 8 -13.98 4.18 -13.77
N LYS A 9 -12.96 3.57 -14.38
CA LYS A 9 -12.65 2.13 -14.30
C LYS A 9 -11.63 1.76 -13.21
N GLN A 10 -11.14 2.75 -12.47
CA GLN A 10 -10.28 2.53 -11.32
C GLN A 10 -11.05 1.82 -10.21
N VAL A 11 -10.41 0.86 -9.55
CA VAL A 11 -11.01 0.05 -8.49
C VAL A 11 -10.45 0.39 -7.12
N GLU A 12 -11.20 0.02 -6.10
CA GLU A 12 -10.87 0.19 -4.69
C GLU A 12 -11.27 -1.07 -3.91
N LEU A 13 -10.50 -1.38 -2.87
CA LEU A 13 -10.77 -2.51 -1.99
C LEU A 13 -11.92 -2.14 -1.06
N VAL A 14 -12.93 -3.00 -0.98
CA VAL A 14 -14.12 -2.81 -0.17
C VAL A 14 -14.39 -3.95 0.79
N ASP A 15 -15.12 -3.65 1.85
CA ASP A 15 -15.68 -4.66 2.75
C ASP A 15 -16.99 -5.27 2.21
N ALA A 16 -17.57 -6.20 2.97
CA ALA A 16 -18.85 -6.84 2.64
C ALA A 16 -20.05 -5.86 2.57
N SER A 17 -19.90 -4.64 3.10
CA SER A 17 -20.91 -3.56 3.04
C SER A 17 -20.65 -2.57 1.90
N ASN A 18 -19.73 -2.90 0.98
CA ASN A 18 -19.30 -2.06 -0.13
C ASN A 18 -18.68 -0.72 0.32
N GLN A 19 -18.14 -0.66 1.54
CA GLN A 19 -17.38 0.50 2.02
C GLN A 19 -15.90 0.34 1.64
N PRO A 20 -15.22 1.41 1.19
CA PRO A 20 -13.76 1.40 1.06
C PRO A 20 -13.09 0.90 2.34
N LEU A 21 -12.16 -0.04 2.22
CA LEU A 21 -11.53 -0.69 3.35
C LEU A 21 -10.37 0.16 3.90
N ASP A 22 -10.53 0.68 5.13
CA ASP A 22 -9.42 1.24 5.90
C ASP A 22 -8.46 0.11 6.34
N VAL A 23 -7.25 0.09 5.77
CA VAL A 23 -6.26 -0.96 5.97
C VAL A 23 -5.67 -0.88 7.37
N VAL A 24 -5.51 0.33 7.94
CA VAL A 24 -5.02 0.51 9.31
C VAL A 24 -6.01 -0.05 10.32
N ALA A 25 -7.30 0.25 10.16
CA ALA A 25 -8.38 -0.29 10.99
C ALA A 25 -8.53 -1.81 10.83
N TYR A 26 -8.38 -2.32 9.59
CA TYR A 26 -8.38 -3.75 9.28
C TYR A 26 -7.24 -4.48 10.01
N ILE A 27 -6.00 -4.00 9.87
CA ILE A 27 -4.81 -4.58 10.53
C ILE A 27 -4.94 -4.49 12.06
N ALA A 28 -5.44 -3.37 12.59
CA ALA A 28 -5.68 -3.22 14.03
C ALA A 28 -6.70 -4.24 14.56
N SER A 29 -7.79 -4.48 13.82
CA SER A 29 -8.78 -5.50 14.17
C SER A 29 -8.22 -6.92 14.07
N ARG A 30 -7.42 -7.20 13.03
CA ARG A 30 -6.71 -8.48 12.90
C ARG A 30 -5.75 -8.73 14.05
N LYS A 31 -4.99 -7.70 14.48
CA LYS A 31 -4.11 -7.77 15.65
C LYS A 31 -4.89 -8.08 16.93
N ARG A 32 -6.01 -7.39 17.18
CA ARG A 32 -6.85 -7.63 18.38
C ARG A 32 -7.37 -9.07 18.44
N ALA A 33 -7.87 -9.60 17.33
CA ALA A 33 -8.33 -10.98 17.25
C ALA A 33 -7.19 -11.98 17.48
N ALA A 34 -6.04 -11.76 16.85
CA ALA A 34 -4.86 -12.62 17.00
C ALA A 34 -4.36 -12.66 18.46
N LEU A 35 -4.36 -11.53 19.18
CA LEU A 35 -4.01 -11.48 20.61
C LEU A 35 -4.97 -12.28 21.50
N GLN A 36 -6.19 -12.55 21.02
CA GLN A 36 -7.19 -13.39 21.69
C GLN A 36 -7.21 -14.83 21.15
N GLY A 37 -6.26 -15.20 20.29
CA GLY A 37 -6.23 -16.52 19.62
C GLY A 37 -7.34 -16.73 18.59
N GLN A 38 -7.98 -15.65 18.14
CA GLN A 38 -9.07 -15.69 17.15
C GLN A 38 -8.56 -15.35 15.75
N VAL A 39 -9.15 -15.98 14.73
CA VAL A 39 -8.89 -15.65 13.32
C VAL A 39 -9.80 -14.50 12.90
N PHE A 40 -9.21 -13.45 12.33
CA PHE A 40 -9.95 -12.37 11.68
C PHE A 40 -9.60 -12.34 10.19
N ASN A 41 -10.55 -12.78 9.37
CA ASN A 41 -10.42 -12.87 7.92
C ASN A 41 -11.80 -12.62 7.27
N PRO A 42 -12.36 -11.40 7.40
CA PRO A 42 -13.63 -11.08 6.75
C PRO A 42 -13.46 -11.09 5.23
N GLN A 43 -14.57 -11.26 4.53
CA GLN A 43 -14.62 -11.16 3.08
C GLN A 43 -14.31 -9.71 2.65
N VAL A 44 -13.43 -9.58 1.67
CA VAL A 44 -13.07 -8.31 1.03
C VAL A 44 -13.24 -8.45 -0.47
N GLY A 45 -13.61 -7.35 -1.13
CA GLY A 45 -13.90 -7.32 -2.54
C GLY A 45 -13.32 -6.08 -3.22
N PHE A 46 -13.60 -5.93 -4.51
CA PHE A 46 -13.21 -4.76 -5.30
C PHE A 46 -14.44 -4.16 -5.96
N ALA A 47 -14.52 -2.83 -5.97
CA ALA A 47 -15.51 -2.11 -6.76
C ALA A 47 -14.87 -0.90 -7.41
N LEU A 48 -15.48 -0.39 -8.48
CA LEU A 48 -15.12 0.88 -9.07
C LEU A 48 -15.24 1.97 -8.00
N VAL A 49 -14.29 2.91 -7.97
CA VAL A 49 -14.26 4.01 -6.99
C VAL A 49 -15.63 4.71 -6.90
N GLY A 50 -16.27 4.99 -8.04
CA GLY A 50 -17.61 5.63 -8.07
C GLY A 50 -18.77 4.73 -7.63
N ASN A 51 -18.58 3.41 -7.58
CA ASN A 51 -19.59 2.43 -7.16
C ASN A 51 -19.43 1.98 -5.70
N THR A 52 -18.36 2.40 -5.02
CA THR A 52 -18.24 2.19 -3.57
C THR A 52 -19.24 3.08 -2.84
N ALA A 53 -19.48 2.78 -1.57
CA ALA A 53 -20.34 3.62 -0.75
C ALA A 53 -19.86 5.06 -0.69
N ASN A 54 -20.83 6.00 -0.75
CA ASN A 54 -20.61 7.45 -0.85
C ASN A 54 -20.01 7.93 -2.19
N SER A 55 -19.77 7.02 -3.16
CA SER A 55 -19.31 7.34 -4.52
C SER A 55 -18.19 8.39 -4.57
N PRO A 56 -17.05 8.15 -3.90
CA PRO A 56 -15.94 9.09 -3.89
C PRO A 56 -15.44 9.38 -5.31
N LYS A 57 -14.85 10.56 -5.47
CA LYS A 57 -14.22 10.96 -6.74
C LYS A 57 -12.82 10.37 -6.89
N TYR A 58 -12.14 10.11 -5.77
CA TYR A 58 -10.73 9.72 -5.72
C TYR A 58 -10.59 8.41 -4.96
N PRO A 59 -9.60 7.57 -5.30
CA PRO A 59 -9.31 6.31 -4.59
C PRO A 59 -8.66 6.51 -3.21
N TYR A 60 -8.39 7.76 -2.81
CA TYR A 60 -7.94 8.13 -1.48
C TYR A 60 -8.18 9.62 -1.23
N ASP A 61 -8.27 10.00 0.04
CA ASP A 61 -8.55 11.38 0.41
C ASP A 61 -7.42 12.32 -0.01
N PRO A 62 -7.74 13.47 -0.64
CA PRO A 62 -6.80 14.56 -0.79
C PRO A 62 -6.25 15.02 0.58
N PHE A 63 -4.93 15.00 0.73
CA PHE A 63 -4.25 15.48 1.94
C PHE A 63 -3.61 16.85 1.73
N TYR A 64 -4.05 17.84 2.53
CA TYR A 64 -3.55 19.21 2.50
C TYR A 64 -2.68 19.59 3.72
N GLY A 65 -2.45 18.65 4.63
CA GLY A 65 -1.74 18.89 5.90
C GLY A 65 -0.21 18.87 5.82
N SER A 66 0.37 18.83 4.61
CA SER A 66 1.82 18.65 4.39
C SER A 66 2.66 19.90 4.69
N PHE A 67 2.46 20.55 5.85
CA PHE A 67 3.25 21.71 6.29
C PHE A 67 4.65 21.28 6.77
N SER A 68 5.70 21.72 6.08
CA SER A 68 7.10 21.28 6.23
C SER A 68 7.97 22.41 6.81
N PRO A 69 7.88 22.73 8.11
CA PRO A 69 8.68 23.77 8.74
C PRO A 69 10.17 23.40 8.80
N ARG A 70 11.02 24.41 8.78
CA ARG A 70 12.46 24.32 9.02
C ARG A 70 12.90 25.51 9.86
N VAL A 71 13.48 25.24 11.02
CA VAL A 71 13.98 26.27 11.95
C VAL A 71 15.37 25.87 12.41
N ALA A 72 16.30 26.81 12.39
CA ALA A 72 17.65 26.60 12.87
C ALA A 72 18.14 27.84 13.62
N VAL A 73 18.93 27.62 14.67
CA VAL A 73 19.54 28.65 15.50
C VAL A 73 21.04 28.36 15.62
N ALA A 74 21.84 29.42 15.55
CA ALA A 74 23.26 29.38 15.84
C ALA A 74 23.59 30.44 16.90
N TRP A 75 24.39 30.05 17.89
CA TRP A 75 24.79 30.91 19.00
C TRP A 75 26.29 30.77 19.27
N SER A 76 26.96 31.92 19.38
CA SER A 76 28.36 32.01 19.79
C SER A 76 28.44 32.56 21.21
N PRO A 77 28.65 31.73 22.23
CA PRO A 77 28.78 32.19 23.62
C PRO A 77 30.00 33.11 23.80
N ASN A 78 29.79 34.20 24.55
CA ASN A 78 30.86 35.10 25.02
C ASN A 78 30.90 35.08 26.55
N PHE A 79 31.57 34.08 27.12
CA PHE A 79 31.77 34.02 28.58
C PHE A 79 33.07 34.74 28.96
N ASP A 80 33.01 35.68 29.89
CA ASP A 80 34.18 36.49 30.27
C ASP A 80 35.15 35.77 31.22
N SER A 81 34.65 34.93 32.13
CA SER A 81 35.48 34.25 33.12
C SER A 81 34.88 32.91 33.58
N GLY A 82 35.61 32.19 34.43
CA GLY A 82 35.15 30.92 35.02
C GLY A 82 35.27 29.70 34.10
N PHE A 83 34.65 28.59 34.53
CA PHE A 83 34.69 27.30 33.82
C PHE A 83 34.12 27.39 32.40
N LEU A 84 33.03 28.15 32.20
CA LEU A 84 32.38 28.28 30.89
C LEU A 84 33.25 29.03 29.86
N ASN A 85 34.02 30.04 30.28
CA ASN A 85 35.02 30.65 29.41
C ASN A 85 36.13 29.65 29.05
N LYS A 86 36.59 28.81 29.99
CA LYS A 86 37.56 27.75 29.65
C LYS A 86 36.98 26.72 28.66
N ALA A 87 35.71 26.33 28.82
CA ALA A 87 35.05 25.27 28.05
C ALA A 87 34.51 25.71 26.67
N PHE A 88 34.10 26.97 26.50
CA PHE A 88 33.55 27.48 25.24
C PHE A 88 34.37 28.64 24.64
N GLY A 89 35.22 29.29 25.43
CA GLY A 89 35.93 30.51 25.03
C GLY A 89 35.00 31.71 24.88
N HIS A 90 35.59 32.89 24.88
CA HIS A 90 34.90 34.13 24.57
C HIS A 90 34.75 34.27 23.04
N GLY A 91 33.64 33.77 22.49
CA GLY A 91 33.34 33.82 21.05
C GLY A 91 34.09 32.78 20.21
N LYS A 92 34.78 31.82 20.86
CA LYS A 92 35.57 30.79 20.17
C LYS A 92 34.78 29.52 19.84
N SER A 93 33.57 29.38 20.37
CA SER A 93 32.69 28.25 20.05
C SER A 93 31.44 28.73 19.33
N VAL A 94 30.91 27.88 18.47
CA VAL A 94 29.59 28.02 17.85
C VAL A 94 28.77 26.79 18.21
N VAL A 95 27.62 27.02 18.85
CA VAL A 95 26.59 26.02 19.09
C VAL A 95 25.51 26.21 18.04
N ARG A 96 25.13 25.15 17.34
CA ARG A 96 24.03 25.18 16.37
C ARG A 96 23.02 24.11 16.73
N GLY A 97 21.76 24.42 16.55
CA GLY A 97 20.68 23.45 16.64
C GLY A 97 19.61 23.74 15.62
N GLY A 98 18.92 22.70 15.17
CA GLY A 98 17.88 22.81 14.18
C GLY A 98 16.83 21.73 14.28
N TYR A 99 15.67 22.06 13.72
CA TYR A 99 14.53 21.17 13.53
C TYR A 99 13.99 21.34 12.11
N ASN A 100 13.66 20.22 11.47
CA ASN A 100 12.89 20.24 10.23
C ASN A 100 11.92 19.06 10.16
N ARG A 101 10.79 19.28 9.51
CA ARG A 101 9.84 18.22 9.15
C ARG A 101 9.73 18.12 7.64
N ILE A 102 9.89 16.93 7.08
CA ILE A 102 9.84 16.67 5.64
C ILE A 102 8.82 15.56 5.37
N TYR A 103 7.97 15.76 4.36
CA TYR A 103 7.08 14.72 3.84
C TYR A 103 7.75 14.00 2.68
N GLY A 104 7.54 12.69 2.61
CA GLY A 104 8.06 11.88 1.51
C GLY A 104 7.45 12.28 0.18
N ARG A 105 8.26 12.14 -0.88
CA ARG A 105 7.79 12.30 -2.24
C ARG A 105 7.10 11.01 -2.66
N LEU A 106 5.90 11.15 -3.20
CA LEU A 106 5.12 10.04 -3.73
C LEU A 106 5.50 9.81 -5.19
N ASN A 107 5.70 8.55 -5.57
CA ASN A 107 6.03 8.18 -6.94
C ASN A 107 4.76 7.82 -7.74
N GLY A 108 4.88 7.74 -9.06
CA GLY A 108 3.74 7.37 -9.93
C GLY A 108 3.31 5.91 -9.81
N VAL A 109 4.17 5.02 -9.29
CA VAL A 109 3.79 3.62 -9.05
C VAL A 109 2.71 3.56 -7.98
N ASP A 110 2.93 4.20 -6.83
CA ASP A 110 1.97 4.20 -5.73
C ASP A 110 0.67 4.94 -6.11
N LEU A 111 0.79 6.07 -6.82
CA LEU A 111 -0.37 6.94 -7.08
C LEU A 111 -1.18 6.56 -8.33
N VAL A 112 -0.57 5.89 -9.31
CA VAL A 112 -1.20 5.57 -10.59
C VAL A 112 -1.24 4.07 -10.83
N LEU A 113 -0.14 3.34 -10.60
CA LEU A 113 -0.09 1.91 -10.93
C LEU A 113 -0.84 1.03 -9.92
N VAL A 114 -0.59 1.21 -8.61
CA VAL A 114 -1.19 0.37 -7.55
C VAL A 114 -2.73 0.32 -7.64
N PRO A 115 -3.46 1.45 -7.81
CA PRO A 115 -4.91 1.40 -7.98
C PRO A 115 -5.41 0.69 -9.25
N LEU A 116 -4.53 0.44 -10.22
CA LEU A 116 -4.87 -0.35 -11.40
C LEU A 116 -4.68 -1.84 -11.12
N LEU A 117 -3.69 -2.22 -10.30
CA LEU A 117 -3.30 -3.60 -10.00
C LEU A 117 -4.33 -4.39 -9.13
N GLY A 118 -5.51 -3.83 -8.88
CA GLY A 118 -6.63 -4.53 -8.24
C GLY A 118 -7.40 -5.43 -9.20
N THR A 119 -8.34 -6.21 -8.66
CA THR A 119 -9.31 -6.97 -9.47
C THR A 119 -10.25 -5.99 -10.18
N GLY A 120 -10.18 -5.93 -11.52
CA GLY A 120 -10.84 -4.93 -12.35
C GLY A 120 -10.09 -4.65 -13.65
N LEU A 121 -9.63 -3.40 -13.83
CA LEU A 121 -9.13 -2.91 -15.12
C LEU A 121 -7.96 -3.71 -15.70
N ILE A 122 -6.99 -4.11 -14.88
CA ILE A 122 -5.85 -4.96 -15.28
C ILE A 122 -5.81 -6.25 -14.45
N GLN A 123 -7.00 -6.82 -14.20
CA GLN A 123 -7.16 -8.03 -13.40
C GLN A 123 -6.18 -9.14 -13.84
N PRO A 124 -5.30 -9.59 -12.95
CA PRO A 124 -4.57 -10.81 -13.18
C PRO A 124 -5.53 -12.00 -13.05
N VAL A 125 -5.42 -12.94 -13.98
CA VAL A 125 -6.13 -14.22 -13.94
C VAL A 125 -5.18 -15.33 -13.52
N GLN A 126 -5.66 -16.27 -12.71
CA GLN A 126 -4.87 -17.40 -12.25
C GLN A 126 -5.61 -18.73 -12.42
N CYS A 127 -4.81 -19.78 -12.53
CA CYS A 127 -5.25 -21.16 -12.44
C CYS A 127 -4.61 -21.82 -11.23
N GLN A 128 -5.24 -21.72 -10.04
CA GLN A 128 -4.64 -22.25 -8.81
C GLN A 128 -4.46 -23.78 -8.82
N ARG A 129 -5.29 -24.48 -9.60
CA ARG A 129 -5.35 -25.95 -9.68
C ARG A 129 -5.42 -26.37 -11.15
N ALA A 130 -4.29 -26.27 -11.83
CA ALA A 130 -4.15 -26.62 -13.23
C ALA A 130 -4.09 -28.15 -13.41
N LEU A 131 -5.08 -28.69 -14.11
CA LEU A 131 -5.24 -30.11 -14.36
C LEU A 131 -4.81 -30.45 -15.79
N SER A 132 -4.12 -31.58 -15.95
CA SER A 132 -3.66 -32.06 -17.25
C SER A 132 -4.85 -32.47 -18.13
N PRO A 133 -4.97 -31.97 -19.37
CA PRO A 133 -5.98 -32.46 -20.32
C PRO A 133 -5.73 -33.89 -20.81
N ILE A 134 -4.54 -34.46 -20.57
CA ILE A 134 -4.17 -35.82 -21.01
C ILE A 134 -4.54 -36.85 -19.96
N THR A 135 -4.27 -36.55 -18.69
CA THR A 135 -4.42 -37.51 -17.58
C THR A 135 -5.58 -37.20 -16.65
N SER A 136 -6.34 -36.13 -16.90
CA SER A 136 -7.52 -35.73 -16.12
C SER A 136 -8.52 -34.94 -16.96
N THR A 137 -9.47 -34.24 -16.33
CA THR A 137 -10.50 -33.44 -17.01
C THR A 137 -9.95 -32.21 -17.74
N GLY A 138 -8.67 -31.85 -17.53
CA GLY A 138 -8.09 -30.60 -18.01
C GLY A 138 -8.64 -29.37 -17.27
N GLY A 139 -8.11 -28.19 -17.59
CA GLY A 139 -8.66 -26.92 -17.11
C GLY A 139 -8.16 -26.49 -15.71
N CYS A 140 -8.79 -25.45 -15.17
CA CYS A 140 -8.71 -25.10 -13.76
C CYS A 140 -9.89 -25.70 -13.02
N GLY A 141 -9.63 -26.57 -12.05
CA GLY A 141 -10.68 -27.30 -11.35
C GLY A 141 -10.56 -27.25 -9.84
N PRO A 142 -11.60 -27.66 -9.10
CA PRO A 142 -11.53 -27.76 -7.65
C PRO A 142 -10.67 -28.95 -7.18
N ALA A 143 -10.24 -29.86 -8.05
CA ALA A 143 -9.40 -30.99 -7.65
C ALA A 143 -7.96 -30.54 -7.37
N THR A 144 -7.39 -30.94 -6.23
CA THR A 144 -5.97 -30.74 -5.94
C THR A 144 -5.14 -31.61 -6.89
N PRO A 145 -4.32 -31.03 -7.78
CA PRO A 145 -3.52 -31.83 -8.68
C PRO A 145 -2.45 -32.62 -7.93
N ASP A 146 -2.17 -33.83 -8.39
CA ASP A 146 -1.07 -34.67 -7.95
C ASP A 146 -0.06 -34.89 -9.09
N ALA A 147 0.98 -35.69 -8.85
CA ALA A 147 2.01 -35.97 -9.85
C ALA A 147 1.47 -36.59 -11.15
N THR A 148 0.28 -37.19 -11.12
CA THR A 148 -0.35 -37.83 -12.28
C THR A 148 -1.35 -36.92 -12.98
N THR A 149 -2.00 -36.00 -12.26
CA THR A 149 -3.10 -35.17 -12.75
C THR A 149 -2.73 -33.70 -12.97
N ALA A 150 -1.56 -33.25 -12.47
CA ALA A 150 -1.09 -31.88 -12.68
C ALA A 150 -0.77 -31.59 -14.15
N PHE A 151 -1.13 -30.38 -14.60
CA PHE A 151 -0.70 -29.86 -15.89
C PHE A 151 0.83 -29.67 -15.93
N ARG A 152 1.49 -30.25 -16.94
CA ARG A 152 2.94 -30.16 -17.15
C ARG A 152 3.23 -29.51 -18.50
N ILE A 153 3.91 -28.38 -18.47
CA ILE A 153 4.37 -27.68 -19.67
C ILE A 153 5.26 -28.61 -20.50
N GLY A 154 5.01 -28.68 -21.81
CA GLY A 154 5.77 -29.50 -22.75
C GLY A 154 5.31 -30.97 -22.83
N ILE A 155 4.56 -31.47 -21.84
CA ILE A 155 3.96 -32.81 -21.88
C ILE A 155 2.48 -32.71 -22.22
N ASP A 156 1.74 -31.90 -21.45
CA ASP A 156 0.31 -31.73 -21.61
C ASP A 156 -0.07 -30.53 -22.49
N GLY A 157 0.95 -29.86 -23.05
CA GLY A 157 0.85 -28.66 -23.90
C GLY A 157 1.78 -27.54 -23.43
N ASN A 158 1.94 -26.51 -24.26
CA ASN A 158 2.75 -25.33 -23.94
C ASN A 158 1.91 -24.13 -23.47
N VAL A 159 0.59 -24.28 -23.41
CA VAL A 159 -0.34 -23.24 -23.01
C VAL A 159 -1.03 -23.70 -21.73
N ALA A 160 -0.75 -23.01 -20.62
CA ALA A 160 -1.42 -23.29 -19.36
C ALA A 160 -2.93 -23.00 -19.48
N PRO A 161 -3.80 -23.78 -18.80
CA PRO A 161 -5.25 -23.65 -18.95
C PRO A 161 -5.82 -22.46 -18.17
N ILE A 162 -5.25 -21.26 -18.33
CA ILE A 162 -5.63 -20.06 -17.59
C ILE A 162 -6.99 -19.54 -18.11
N PRO A 163 -7.98 -19.29 -17.24
CA PRO A 163 -9.27 -18.75 -17.65
C PRO A 163 -9.11 -17.31 -18.15
N ALA A 164 -9.90 -16.92 -19.14
CA ALA A 164 -9.98 -15.53 -19.55
C ALA A 164 -10.66 -14.67 -18.45
N ALA A 165 -10.26 -13.41 -18.34
CA ALA A 165 -10.96 -12.45 -17.48
C ALA A 165 -12.36 -12.19 -18.04
N SER A 166 -13.33 -11.98 -17.15
CA SER A 166 -14.68 -11.60 -17.58
C SER A 166 -14.67 -10.19 -18.17
N PRO A 167 -15.36 -9.92 -19.30
CA PRO A 167 -15.51 -8.56 -19.83
C PRO A 167 -16.25 -7.61 -18.88
N THR A 168 -17.07 -8.15 -17.99
CA THR A 168 -17.81 -7.39 -16.97
C THR A 168 -17.81 -8.13 -15.64
N LEU A 169 -17.55 -7.41 -14.56
CA LEU A 169 -17.54 -7.94 -13.20
C LEU A 169 -18.76 -7.40 -12.42
N PRO A 170 -19.30 -8.18 -11.47
CA PRO A 170 -20.23 -7.64 -10.48
C PRO A 170 -19.57 -6.53 -9.67
N GLN A 171 -20.38 -5.69 -9.01
CA GLN A 171 -19.91 -4.54 -8.24
C GLN A 171 -20.64 -4.53 -6.89
N PRO A 172 -19.98 -4.87 -5.77
CA PRO A 172 -18.59 -5.34 -5.68
C PRO A 172 -18.36 -6.76 -6.20
N ASP A 173 -17.15 -6.97 -6.69
CA ASP A 173 -16.59 -8.28 -6.99
C ASP A 173 -15.84 -8.82 -5.77
N PHE A 174 -15.93 -10.12 -5.52
CA PHE A 174 -15.28 -10.82 -4.42
C PHE A 174 -14.45 -11.98 -4.98
N PRO A 175 -13.12 -11.79 -5.10
CA PRO A 175 -12.21 -12.80 -5.61
C PRO A 175 -12.36 -14.13 -4.89
N GLY A 176 -12.49 -15.22 -5.66
CA GLY A 176 -12.70 -16.58 -5.17
C GLY A 176 -14.13 -16.92 -4.77
N ILE A 177 -15.09 -15.99 -4.88
CA ILE A 177 -16.51 -16.19 -4.54
C ILE A 177 -17.39 -16.02 -5.78
N ASN A 178 -17.47 -14.82 -6.33
CA ASN A 178 -18.22 -14.51 -7.56
C ASN A 178 -17.31 -14.17 -8.75
N ASP A 179 -16.00 -14.05 -8.53
CA ASP A 179 -14.96 -14.09 -9.55
C ASP A 179 -13.84 -15.07 -9.15
N VAL A 180 -13.95 -16.30 -9.67
CA VAL A 180 -13.04 -17.40 -9.35
C VAL A 180 -11.74 -17.39 -10.15
N SER A 181 -11.64 -16.56 -11.19
CA SER A 181 -10.42 -16.46 -12.01
C SER A 181 -9.47 -15.36 -11.52
N SER A 182 -9.98 -14.39 -10.77
CA SER A 182 -9.18 -13.33 -10.15
C SER A 182 -7.98 -13.86 -9.34
N ALA A 183 -6.82 -13.25 -9.58
CA ALA A 183 -5.60 -13.52 -8.85
C ALA A 183 -5.35 -12.50 -7.73
N ALA A 184 -4.11 -12.46 -7.23
CA ALA A 184 -3.71 -11.45 -6.26
C ALA A 184 -3.95 -10.04 -6.81
N GLY A 185 -4.61 -9.20 -6.04
CA GLY A 185 -4.83 -7.80 -6.35
C GLY A 185 -4.15 -6.90 -5.34
N GLU A 186 -3.82 -5.69 -5.77
CA GLU A 186 -3.32 -4.62 -4.92
C GLU A 186 -4.38 -3.52 -4.77
N ALA A 187 -4.29 -2.75 -3.68
CA ALA A 187 -5.14 -1.60 -3.47
C ALA A 187 -4.40 -0.53 -2.68
N LEU A 188 -4.83 0.72 -2.84
CA LEU A 188 -4.35 1.83 -2.05
C LEU A 188 -5.33 2.06 -0.89
N ASP A 189 -4.80 2.39 0.29
CA ASP A 189 -5.64 2.73 1.44
C ASP A 189 -6.39 4.06 1.18
N PRO A 190 -7.71 4.14 1.42
CA PRO A 190 -8.49 5.37 1.21
C PRO A 190 -7.98 6.57 2.03
N HIS A 191 -7.35 6.30 3.17
CA HIS A 191 -6.73 7.26 4.06
C HIS A 191 -5.21 7.32 3.91
N PHE A 192 -4.65 6.87 2.77
CA PHE A 192 -3.22 6.96 2.47
C PHE A 192 -2.66 8.37 2.72
N ARG A 193 -1.52 8.44 3.42
CA ARG A 193 -0.79 9.68 3.71
C ARG A 193 0.68 9.53 3.33
N PRO A 194 1.35 10.58 2.81
CA PRO A 194 2.80 10.57 2.66
C PRO A 194 3.48 10.28 4.01
N ASN A 195 4.58 9.53 3.97
CA ASN A 195 5.43 9.37 5.15
C ASN A 195 5.98 10.73 5.60
N VAL A 196 6.29 10.86 6.88
CA VAL A 196 6.81 12.09 7.46
C VAL A 196 8.05 11.81 8.30
N VAL A 197 9.02 12.70 8.21
CA VAL A 197 10.28 12.63 8.95
C VAL A 197 10.48 13.93 9.68
N ASP A 198 10.56 13.86 11.00
CA ASP A 198 11.01 14.94 11.87
C ASP A 198 12.51 14.73 12.15
N SER A 199 13.34 15.71 11.80
CA SER A 199 14.80 15.67 11.96
C SER A 199 15.25 16.77 12.90
N PHE A 200 16.18 16.42 13.80
CA PHE A 200 16.80 17.32 14.75
C PHE A 200 18.32 17.26 14.57
N ASP A 201 18.97 18.43 14.60
CA ASP A 201 20.42 18.53 14.58
C ASP A 201 20.93 19.35 15.76
N PHE A 202 22.10 18.96 16.27
CA PHE A 202 22.83 19.69 17.29
C PHE A 202 24.32 19.56 17.01
N THR A 203 25.03 20.69 16.92
CA THR A 203 26.47 20.71 16.68
C THR A 203 27.16 21.73 17.58
N ILE A 204 28.39 21.40 17.98
CA ILE A 204 29.31 22.33 18.64
C ILE A 204 30.63 22.32 17.87
N GLN A 205 31.14 23.51 17.57
CA GLN A 205 32.43 23.70 16.93
C GLN A 205 33.23 24.72 17.71
N ARG A 206 34.49 24.42 18.02
CA ARG A 206 35.38 25.33 18.73
C ARG A 206 36.67 25.57 17.95
N GLN A 207 37.11 26.82 17.89
CA GLN A 207 38.43 27.18 17.42
C GLN A 207 39.50 26.79 18.47
N LEU A 208 40.52 26.05 18.03
CA LEU A 208 41.70 25.69 18.84
C LEU A 208 42.67 26.87 18.95
#